data_AF-A0A9W9VTV7-F1
#
_entry.id   AF-A0A9W9VTV7-F1
#
_cell.length_a   1.000
_cell.length_b   1.000
_cell.length_c   1.000
_cell.angle_alpha   90.00
_cell.angle_beta   90.00
_cell.angle_gamma   90.00
#
_symmetry.space_group_name_H-M   'P 1'
#
loop_
_entity.id
_entity.type
_entity.pdbx_description
1 polymer ?
#
loop_
_entity_poly.entity_id
_entity_poly.type
_entity_poly.pdbx_seq_one_letter_code
_entity_poly.pdbx_strand_id
1 'polypeptide(L)'
;MIRDYQQMRVLCGPEDEDMMRVNILANESEQQRLLRLLQSMRMLNENQDSEKLAHRSLLIEIMSMHLFAPFEQIEIAAGREGHDEAKTAYLSAQSWSHRCQARQAVWNAGQAVRYLREILSAQFTAFHAVLAYQASLCLWMYGTITAQCPPDDGPSSASARCFLDTDEIVKSQQWVNLNRGIPAIYKVVSDQATSQGTQIPLSSTREVMMCLRELLQYKVSEHGTNALTSAVDRNYVN
;
A
#
# COMPACT_ATOMS: atom_id res chain seq x y z
N MET A 1 21.58 0.35 6.67
CA MET A 1 22.44 0.30 5.47
C MET A 1 22.26 1.47 4.50
N ILE A 2 21.05 1.86 4.07
CA ILE A 2 20.87 3.07 3.23
C ILE A 2 20.92 4.37 4.06
N ARG A 3 20.37 4.35 5.29
CA ARG A 3 20.41 5.48 6.24
C ARG A 3 21.83 5.77 6.77
N ASP A 4 22.63 4.73 6.96
CA ASP A 4 24.03 4.88 7.38
C ASP A 4 24.85 5.60 6.29
N TYR A 5 24.53 5.38 5.01
CA TYR A 5 25.22 6.08 3.91
C TYR A 5 24.85 7.58 3.84
N GLN A 6 23.63 7.95 4.26
CA GLN A 6 23.21 9.36 4.35
C GLN A 6 23.77 10.04 5.60
N GLN A 7 23.84 9.33 6.73
CA GLN A 7 24.36 9.85 8.00
C GLN A 7 25.89 9.94 8.03
N MET A 8 26.60 9.01 7.37
CA MET A 8 28.07 9.04 7.28
C MET A 8 28.58 10.18 6.39
N ARG A 9 27.72 10.73 5.51
CA ARG A 9 28.03 11.88 4.64
C ARG A 9 27.97 13.22 5.37
N VAL A 10 27.07 13.36 6.36
CA VAL A 10 26.93 14.56 7.20
C VAL A 10 28.18 14.83 8.07
N LEU A 11 29.04 13.83 8.26
CA LEU A 11 30.25 13.94 9.07
C LEU A 11 31.49 14.46 8.32
N CYS A 12 31.43 14.69 7.00
CA CYS A 12 32.59 15.15 6.21
C CYS A 12 32.37 16.52 5.58
N GLY A 13 32.79 17.56 6.31
CA GLY A 13 33.22 18.85 5.75
C GLY A 13 32.12 19.80 5.27
N PRO A 14 32.45 21.09 5.09
CA PRO A 14 31.47 22.10 4.66
C PRO A 14 31.10 21.81 3.20
N GLU A 15 29.97 21.13 2.98
CA GLU A 15 29.56 20.68 1.66
C GLU A 15 29.09 21.86 0.78
N ASP A 16 29.73 21.96 -0.38
CA ASP A 16 29.39 22.79 -1.53
C ASP A 16 27.92 22.61 -1.91
N GLU A 17 27.12 23.69 -1.97
CA GLU A 17 25.70 23.63 -2.35
C GLU A 17 25.50 22.90 -3.70
N ASP A 18 26.48 23.02 -4.60
CA ASP A 18 26.47 22.37 -5.91
C ASP A 18 26.52 20.84 -5.80
N MET A 19 27.26 20.29 -4.83
CA MET A 19 27.31 18.85 -4.63
C MET A 19 25.97 18.33 -4.08
N MET A 20 25.33 19.05 -3.16
CA MET A 20 23.99 18.71 -2.66
C MET A 20 22.97 18.71 -3.82
N ARG A 21 23.00 19.72 -4.69
CA ARG A 21 22.14 19.80 -5.88
C ARG A 21 22.36 18.63 -6.85
N VAL A 22 23.61 18.27 -7.13
CA VAL A 22 23.94 17.11 -7.99
C VAL A 22 23.39 15.81 -7.41
N ASN A 23 23.48 15.62 -6.09
CA ASN A 23 22.92 14.42 -5.45
C ASN A 23 21.39 14.37 -5.52
N ILE A 24 20.74 15.52 -5.33
CA ILE A 24 19.27 15.61 -5.45
C ILE A 24 18.86 15.25 -6.87
N LEU A 25 19.50 15.84 -7.88
CA LEU A 25 19.23 15.55 -9.29
C LEU A 25 19.50 14.08 -9.64
N ALA A 26 20.60 13.51 -9.13
CA ALA A 26 20.91 12.10 -9.33
C ALA A 26 19.83 11.19 -8.72
N ASN A 27 19.40 11.48 -7.49
CA ASN A 27 18.36 10.71 -6.82
C ASN A 27 17.00 10.82 -7.55
N GLU A 28 16.63 12.01 -8.01
CA GLU A 28 15.43 12.21 -8.83
C GLU A 28 15.50 11.43 -10.14
N SER A 29 16.65 11.44 -10.81
CA SER A 29 16.86 10.70 -12.06
C SER A 29 16.74 9.18 -11.86
N GLU A 30 17.25 8.67 -10.74
CA GLU A 30 17.13 7.27 -10.36
C GLU A 30 15.68 6.89 -10.03
N GLN A 31 14.98 7.71 -9.24
CA GLN A 31 13.56 7.52 -8.96
C GLN A 31 12.72 7.49 -10.24
N GLN A 32 12.96 8.42 -11.18
CA GLN A 32 12.30 8.43 -12.48
C GLN A 32 12.62 7.19 -13.32
N ARG A 33 13.86 6.68 -13.24
CA ARG A 33 14.24 5.43 -13.92
C ARG A 33 13.49 4.23 -13.33
N LEU A 34 13.43 4.11 -12.01
CA LEU A 34 12.69 3.03 -11.34
C LEU A 34 11.20 3.07 -11.66
N LEU A 35 10.58 4.26 -11.67
CA LEU A 35 9.18 4.43 -12.08
C LEU A 35 8.94 3.95 -13.52
N ARG A 36 9.82 4.33 -14.46
CA ARG A 36 9.71 3.87 -15.85
C ARG A 36 9.84 2.36 -15.97
N LEU A 37 10.75 1.74 -15.21
CA LEU A 37 10.89 0.29 -15.19
C LEU A 37 9.62 -0.38 -14.65
N LEU A 38 9.06 0.10 -13.54
CA LEU A 38 7.81 -0.45 -12.98
C LEU A 38 6.63 -0.28 -13.95
N GLN A 39 6.50 0.86 -14.61
CA GLN A 39 5.49 1.08 -15.66
C GLN A 39 5.68 0.10 -16.82
N SER A 40 6.92 -0.10 -17.30
CA SER A 40 7.18 -1.08 -18.36
C SER A 40 6.79 -2.50 -17.94
N MET A 41 7.06 -2.87 -16.69
CA MET A 41 6.68 -4.17 -16.14
C MET A 41 5.17 -4.34 -16.03
N ARG A 42 4.42 -3.28 -15.69
CA ARG A 42 2.94 -3.30 -15.73
C ARG A 42 2.44 -3.63 -17.13
N MET A 43 2.93 -2.92 -18.16
CA MET A 43 2.53 -3.15 -19.55
C MET A 43 2.87 -4.57 -20.04
N LEU A 44 4.00 -5.13 -19.61
CA LEU A 44 4.40 -6.49 -19.97
C LEU A 44 3.51 -7.56 -19.32
N ASN A 45 3.03 -7.30 -18.09
CA ASN A 45 2.18 -8.23 -17.35
C ASN A 45 0.78 -8.37 -17.95
N GLU A 46 0.23 -7.35 -18.61
CA GLU A 46 -1.10 -7.39 -19.26
C GLU A 46 -1.24 -8.52 -20.30
N ASN A 47 -0.12 -9.03 -20.82
CA ASN A 47 -0.10 -9.99 -21.93
C ASN A 47 0.20 -11.45 -21.50
N GLN A 48 0.13 -11.79 -20.20
CA GLN A 48 0.67 -13.07 -19.68
C GLN A 48 -0.31 -13.86 -18.79
N ASP A 49 0.05 -15.11 -18.50
CA ASP A 49 -0.76 -16.10 -17.76
C ASP A 49 -1.37 -15.58 -16.44
N SER A 50 -2.67 -15.86 -16.24
CA SER A 50 -3.49 -15.31 -15.15
C SER A 50 -3.03 -15.70 -13.74
N GLU A 51 -2.47 -16.89 -13.52
CA GLU A 51 -2.11 -17.37 -12.16
C GLU A 51 -0.91 -16.63 -11.57
N LYS A 52 0.11 -16.34 -12.39
CA LYS A 52 1.31 -15.60 -11.95
C LYS A 52 1.12 -14.09 -12.02
N LEU A 53 0.08 -13.64 -12.72
CA LEU A 53 -0.23 -12.23 -12.89
C LEU A 53 -0.44 -11.53 -11.55
N ALA A 54 -1.30 -12.08 -10.68
CA ALA A 54 -1.60 -11.48 -9.37
C ALA A 54 -0.33 -11.31 -8.50
N HIS A 55 0.57 -12.30 -8.52
CA HIS A 55 1.84 -12.26 -7.78
C HIS A 55 2.77 -11.15 -8.26
N ARG A 56 2.93 -11.00 -9.59
CA ARG A 56 3.81 -9.99 -10.18
C ARG A 56 3.22 -8.60 -10.02
N SER A 57 1.92 -8.46 -10.25
CA SER A 57 1.23 -7.19 -10.06
C SER A 57 1.29 -6.75 -8.60
N LEU A 58 1.07 -7.65 -7.64
CA LEU A 58 1.29 -7.36 -6.21
C LEU A 58 2.69 -6.81 -5.93
N LEU A 59 3.74 -7.43 -6.48
CA LEU A 59 5.11 -6.98 -6.28
C LEU A 59 5.33 -5.57 -6.85
N ILE A 60 4.84 -5.31 -8.06
CA ILE A 60 4.92 -3.99 -8.70
C ILE A 60 4.20 -2.93 -7.86
N GLU A 61 3.01 -3.24 -7.35
CA GLU A 61 2.23 -2.32 -6.53
C GLU A 61 2.93 -2.00 -5.21
N ILE A 62 3.50 -3.02 -4.53
CA ILE A 62 4.27 -2.80 -3.31
C ILE A 62 5.54 -1.99 -3.59
N MET A 63 6.28 -2.28 -4.65
CA MET A 63 7.47 -1.51 -5.02
C MET A 63 7.10 -0.05 -5.35
N SER A 64 6.02 0.16 -6.09
CA SER A 64 5.49 1.49 -6.40
C SER A 64 5.10 2.23 -5.12
N MET A 65 4.41 1.58 -4.19
CA MET A 65 4.06 2.14 -2.88
C MET A 65 5.31 2.63 -2.13
N HIS A 66 6.35 1.80 -2.02
CA HIS A 66 7.59 2.16 -1.33
C HIS A 66 8.35 3.30 -2.02
N LEU A 67 8.19 3.46 -3.33
CA LEU A 67 8.83 4.56 -4.07
C LEU A 67 8.16 5.91 -3.80
N PHE A 68 6.85 5.90 -3.49
CA PHE A 68 6.07 7.11 -3.22
C PHE A 68 5.89 7.41 -1.72
N ALA A 69 6.10 6.43 -0.84
CA ALA A 69 5.95 6.57 0.61
C ALA A 69 7.30 6.59 1.34
N PRO A 70 7.50 7.47 2.34
CA PRO A 70 8.62 7.39 3.26
C PRO A 70 8.37 6.25 4.26
N PHE A 71 8.37 5.00 3.78
CA PHE A 71 7.86 3.85 4.54
C PHE A 71 8.60 3.63 5.87
N GLU A 72 9.91 3.89 5.90
CA GLU A 72 10.69 3.84 7.14
C GLU A 72 10.14 4.82 8.20
N GLN A 73 9.79 6.05 7.80
CA GLN A 73 9.20 7.04 8.71
C GLN A 73 7.80 6.61 9.16
N ILE A 74 7.04 5.94 8.29
CA ILE A 74 5.74 5.39 8.65
C ILE A 74 5.89 4.30 9.73
N GLU A 75 6.89 3.41 9.61
CA GLU A 75 7.16 2.39 10.63
C GLU A 75 7.63 2.99 11.96
N ILE A 76 8.49 4.00 11.91
CA ILE A 76 8.96 4.70 13.12
C ILE A 76 7.78 5.43 13.79
N ALA A 77 6.94 6.11 13.01
CA ALA A 77 5.74 6.79 13.52
C ALA A 77 4.73 5.81 14.14
N ALA A 78 4.69 4.56 13.65
CA ALA A 78 3.89 3.48 14.23
C ALA A 78 4.48 2.89 15.53
N GLY A 79 5.67 3.34 15.96
CA GLY A 79 6.29 2.99 17.24
C GLY A 79 7.49 2.06 17.16
N ARG A 80 8.15 1.91 16.00
CA ARG A 80 9.30 1.00 15.84
C ARG A 80 10.53 1.37 16.70
N GLU A 81 10.84 2.65 16.88
CA GLU A 81 12.11 3.11 17.49
C GLU A 81 11.98 3.78 18.86
N GLY A 82 10.76 4.10 19.32
CA GLY A 82 10.54 4.81 20.58
C GLY A 82 9.53 5.95 20.45
N HIS A 83 9.13 6.55 21.57
CA HIS A 83 8.10 7.61 21.57
C HIS A 83 8.61 8.93 20.96
N ASP A 84 9.85 9.32 21.26
CA ASP A 84 10.43 10.59 20.83
C ASP A 84 10.72 10.57 19.32
N GLU A 85 11.25 9.45 18.82
CA GLU A 85 11.47 9.20 17.39
C GLU A 85 10.14 9.12 16.64
N ALA A 86 9.14 8.45 17.21
CA ALA A 86 7.79 8.35 16.63
C ALA A 86 7.15 9.72 16.44
N LYS A 87 7.32 10.65 17.39
CA LYS A 87 6.79 12.01 17.27
C LYS A 87 7.40 12.75 16.08
N THR A 88 8.71 12.64 15.89
CA THR A 88 9.41 13.30 14.77
C THR A 88 9.01 12.67 13.44
N ALA A 89 8.97 11.33 13.38
CA ALA A 89 8.56 10.61 12.19
C ALA A 89 7.09 10.86 11.82
N TYR A 90 6.22 11.04 12.82
CA TYR A 90 4.81 11.40 12.60
C TYR A 90 4.67 12.74 11.89
N LEU A 91 5.47 13.76 12.24
CA LEU A 91 5.48 15.04 11.53
C LEU A 91 5.94 14.89 10.08
N SER A 92 6.94 14.05 9.84
CA SER A 92 7.36 13.71 8.47
C SER A 92 6.22 13.03 7.70
N ALA A 93 5.57 12.03 8.29
CA ALA A 93 4.43 11.33 7.69
C ALA A 93 3.24 12.29 7.45
N GLN A 94 3.01 13.25 8.35
CA GLN A 94 2.00 14.28 8.19
C GLN A 94 2.28 15.14 6.96
N SER A 95 3.49 15.68 6.84
CA SER A 95 3.88 16.50 5.67
C SER A 95 3.78 15.72 4.36
N TRP A 96 4.10 14.43 4.37
CA TRP A 96 3.95 13.53 3.23
C TRP A 96 2.49 13.38 2.83
N SER A 97 1.58 13.16 3.79
CA SER A 97 0.16 12.87 3.56
C SER A 97 -0.57 13.93 2.71
N HIS A 98 -0.10 15.18 2.75
CA HIS A 98 -0.69 16.28 1.98
C HIS A 98 -0.23 16.31 0.51
N ARG A 99 0.80 15.53 0.13
CA ARG A 99 1.38 15.53 -1.22
C ARG A 99 0.65 14.55 -2.14
N CYS A 100 0.69 14.83 -3.45
CA CYS A 100 0.19 13.91 -4.48
C CYS A 100 0.83 12.52 -4.40
N GLN A 101 2.12 12.47 -4.06
CA GLN A 101 2.88 11.23 -3.87
C GLN A 101 2.25 10.34 -2.79
N ALA A 102 1.70 10.90 -1.70
CA ALA A 102 1.03 10.08 -0.69
C ALA A 102 -0.21 9.39 -1.23
N ARG A 103 -1.03 10.10 -2.01
CA ARG A 103 -2.20 9.51 -2.65
C ARG A 103 -1.82 8.43 -3.66
N GLN A 104 -0.75 8.65 -4.41
CA GLN A 104 -0.21 7.63 -5.32
C GLN A 104 0.25 6.38 -4.55
N ALA A 105 0.97 6.54 -3.44
CA ALA A 105 1.37 5.41 -2.60
C ALA A 105 0.17 4.64 -2.05
N VAL A 106 -0.82 5.36 -1.53
CA VAL A 106 -2.05 4.80 -0.95
C VAL A 106 -2.89 4.10 -2.02
N TRP A 107 -2.93 4.62 -3.24
CA TRP A 107 -3.53 3.93 -4.39
C TRP A 107 -2.83 2.59 -4.66
N ASN A 108 -1.50 2.59 -4.79
CA ASN A 108 -0.76 1.34 -5.02
C ASN A 108 -0.93 0.37 -3.84
N ALA A 109 -1.02 0.86 -2.60
CA ALA A 109 -1.32 0.03 -1.43
C ALA A 109 -2.72 -0.61 -1.50
N GLY A 110 -3.72 0.12 -1.97
CA GLY A 110 -5.06 -0.42 -2.23
C GLY A 110 -5.05 -1.50 -3.32
N GLN A 111 -4.32 -1.28 -4.41
CA GLN A 111 -4.14 -2.28 -5.47
C GLN A 111 -3.38 -3.52 -4.97
N ALA A 112 -2.40 -3.36 -4.08
CA ALA A 112 -1.76 -4.49 -3.42
C ALA A 112 -2.79 -5.32 -2.61
N VAL A 113 -3.71 -4.68 -1.88
CA VAL A 113 -4.80 -5.38 -1.17
C VAL A 113 -5.71 -6.12 -2.14
N ARG A 114 -6.01 -5.54 -3.30
CA ARG A 114 -6.78 -6.20 -4.37
C ARG A 114 -6.11 -7.48 -4.84
N TYR A 115 -4.82 -7.42 -5.23
CA TYR A 115 -4.10 -8.60 -5.68
C TYR A 115 -3.91 -9.66 -4.59
N LEU A 116 -3.73 -9.26 -3.32
CA LEU A 116 -3.70 -10.18 -2.18
C LEU A 116 -5.01 -10.97 -2.01
N ARG A 117 -6.15 -10.38 -2.41
CA ARG A 117 -7.44 -11.09 -2.41
C ARG A 117 -7.55 -12.09 -3.54
N GLU A 118 -7.02 -11.75 -4.71
CA GLU A 118 -7.02 -12.60 -5.91
C GLU A 118 -6.12 -13.84 -5.78
N ILE A 119 -5.01 -13.74 -5.03
CA ILE A 119 -4.11 -14.89 -4.80
C ILE A 119 -4.86 -16.01 -4.07
N LEU A 120 -4.84 -17.22 -4.65
CA LEU A 120 -5.46 -18.40 -4.05
C LEU A 120 -4.88 -18.71 -2.66
N SER A 121 -5.73 -19.13 -1.72
CA SER A 121 -5.31 -19.47 -0.35
C SER A 121 -4.23 -20.54 -0.32
N ALA A 122 -4.27 -21.51 -1.24
CA ALA A 122 -3.23 -22.54 -1.40
C ALA A 122 -1.83 -21.98 -1.76
N GLN A 123 -1.78 -20.80 -2.37
CA GLN A 123 -0.53 -20.13 -2.79
C GLN A 123 -0.15 -18.96 -1.86
N PHE A 124 -0.97 -18.70 -0.84
CA PHE A 124 -0.70 -17.65 0.12
C PHE A 124 0.49 -18.06 1.00
N THR A 125 1.44 -17.15 1.21
CA THR A 125 2.71 -17.45 1.90
C THR A 125 2.96 -16.42 2.99
N ALA A 126 3.92 -16.68 3.88
CA ALA A 126 4.37 -15.70 4.86
C ALA A 126 4.86 -14.39 4.20
N PHE A 127 5.45 -14.47 3.00
CA PHE A 127 5.83 -13.29 2.24
C PHE A 127 4.61 -12.43 1.87
N HIS A 128 3.51 -13.04 1.40
CA HIS A 128 2.26 -12.33 1.15
C HIS A 128 1.69 -11.66 2.40
N ALA A 129 1.82 -12.30 3.57
CA ALA A 129 1.42 -11.70 4.84
C ALA A 129 2.24 -10.45 5.20
N VAL A 130 3.56 -10.46 4.93
CA VAL A 130 4.42 -9.29 5.12
C VAL A 130 4.01 -8.15 4.18
N LEU A 131 3.74 -8.44 2.91
CA LEU A 131 3.28 -7.42 1.96
C LEU A 131 1.93 -6.82 2.36
N ALA A 132 1.02 -7.66 2.86
CA ALA A 132 -0.26 -7.21 3.41
C ALA A 132 -0.07 -6.28 4.62
N TYR A 133 0.86 -6.61 5.52
CA TYR A 133 1.21 -5.74 6.63
C TYR A 133 1.72 -4.38 6.13
N GLN A 134 2.66 -4.37 5.17
CA GLN A 134 3.22 -3.12 4.65
C GLN A 134 2.13 -2.24 4.00
N ALA A 135 1.28 -2.82 3.16
CA ALA A 135 0.15 -2.12 2.56
C ALA A 135 -0.81 -1.59 3.64
N SER A 136 -1.17 -2.43 4.63
CA SER A 136 -2.06 -2.03 5.72
C SER A 136 -1.54 -0.86 6.53
N LEU A 137 -0.23 -0.84 6.80
CA LEU A 137 0.40 0.20 7.59
C LEU A 137 0.42 1.53 6.84
N CYS A 138 0.69 1.50 5.53
CA CYS A 138 0.60 2.68 4.68
C CYS A 138 -0.82 3.26 4.65
N LEU A 139 -1.85 2.41 4.46
CA LEU A 139 -3.25 2.82 4.46
C LEU A 139 -3.67 3.40 5.83
N TRP A 140 -3.29 2.74 6.92
CA TRP A 140 -3.60 3.16 8.28
C TRP A 140 -2.96 4.48 8.65
N MET A 141 -1.67 4.69 8.33
CA MET A 141 -0.97 5.93 8.65
C MET A 141 -1.60 7.11 7.91
N TYR A 142 -1.84 6.96 6.61
CA TYR A 142 -2.50 7.98 5.80
C TYR A 142 -3.91 8.27 6.32
N GLY A 143 -4.71 7.23 6.59
CA GLY A 143 -6.05 7.37 7.15
C GLY A 143 -6.08 8.07 8.51
N THR A 144 -5.11 7.76 9.38
CA THR A 144 -4.98 8.35 10.72
C THR A 144 -4.72 9.85 10.65
N ILE A 145 -3.79 10.27 9.79
CA ILE A 145 -3.44 11.68 9.63
C ILE A 145 -4.61 12.45 8.98
N THR A 146 -5.16 11.92 7.89
CA THR A 146 -6.21 12.62 7.13
C THR A 146 -7.55 12.67 7.87
N ALA A 147 -7.81 11.75 8.80
CA ALA A 147 -8.96 11.84 9.69
C ALA A 147 -8.85 13.02 10.69
N GLN A 148 -7.64 13.41 11.07
CA GLN A 148 -7.40 14.52 12.00
C GLN A 148 -7.37 15.89 11.29
N CYS A 149 -7.04 15.90 10.00
CA CYS A 149 -6.98 17.10 9.17
C CYS A 149 -7.78 16.86 7.89
N PRO A 150 -9.13 16.90 7.97
CA PRO A 150 -9.96 16.77 6.78
C PRO A 150 -9.62 17.92 5.81
N PRO A 151 -9.63 17.66 4.49
CA PRO A 151 -9.43 18.73 3.51
C PRO A 151 -10.50 19.81 3.70
N ASP A 152 -10.07 21.07 3.59
CA ASP A 152 -10.88 22.27 3.78
C ASP A 152 -11.86 22.44 2.59
N ASP A 153 -12.86 21.57 2.52
CA ASP A 153 -13.82 21.51 1.43
C ASP A 153 -15.10 22.25 1.82
N GLY A 154 -15.38 23.35 1.10
CA GLY A 154 -16.67 24.02 1.13
C GLY A 154 -17.85 23.09 0.78
N PRO A 155 -19.11 23.53 0.99
CA PRO A 155 -20.30 22.69 1.09
C PRO A 155 -20.70 21.82 -0.13
N SER A 156 -19.90 21.78 -1.21
CA SER A 156 -20.18 21.05 -2.46
C SER A 156 -19.30 19.83 -2.76
N SER A 157 -18.28 19.49 -1.95
CA SER A 157 -17.43 18.30 -2.20
C SER A 157 -18.01 16.98 -1.66
N ALA A 158 -19.25 17.02 -1.16
CA ALA A 158 -19.90 15.85 -0.58
C ALA A 158 -20.18 14.75 -1.64
N SER A 159 -19.62 13.56 -1.40
CA SER A 159 -20.30 12.24 -1.54
C SER A 159 -19.73 11.22 -2.54
N ALA A 160 -18.70 11.53 -3.34
CA ALA A 160 -18.11 10.51 -4.22
C ALA A 160 -17.00 9.73 -3.49
N ARG A 161 -17.30 8.50 -3.07
CA ARG A 161 -16.27 7.57 -2.56
C ARG A 161 -15.41 7.05 -3.72
N CYS A 162 -14.12 6.98 -3.49
CA CYS A 162 -13.12 6.42 -4.38
C CYS A 162 -12.64 5.09 -3.80
N PHE A 163 -12.92 3.98 -4.50
CA PHE A 163 -12.46 2.66 -4.08
C PHE A 163 -11.02 2.45 -4.53
N LEU A 164 -10.15 2.09 -3.59
CA LEU A 164 -8.72 1.91 -3.83
C LEU A 164 -8.36 0.47 -4.21
N ASP A 165 -9.26 -0.46 -4.02
CA ASP A 165 -9.11 -1.90 -4.19
C ASP A 165 -9.89 -2.43 -5.41
N THR A 166 -10.19 -1.55 -6.36
CA THR A 166 -10.85 -1.88 -7.63
C THR A 166 -9.95 -1.53 -8.81
N ASP A 167 -10.36 -1.92 -10.01
CA ASP A 167 -9.70 -1.41 -11.23
C ASP A 167 -9.67 0.11 -11.27
N GLU A 168 -8.73 0.64 -12.05
CA GLU A 168 -8.53 2.07 -12.21
C GLU A 168 -9.75 2.71 -12.89
N ILE A 169 -10.37 3.68 -12.20
CA ILE A 169 -11.55 4.40 -12.67
C ILE A 169 -11.22 5.89 -12.70
N VAL A 170 -11.90 6.68 -13.51
CA VAL A 170 -11.75 8.15 -13.54
C VAL A 170 -11.78 8.78 -12.13
N LYS A 171 -12.58 8.24 -11.22
CA LYS A 171 -12.66 8.67 -9.81
C LYS A 171 -11.36 8.44 -9.03
N SER A 172 -10.65 7.33 -9.28
CA SER A 172 -9.36 7.09 -8.63
C SER A 172 -8.28 8.03 -9.13
N GLN A 173 -8.25 8.31 -10.43
CA GLN A 173 -7.34 9.32 -10.99
C GLN A 173 -7.67 10.74 -10.52
N GLN A 174 -8.95 11.09 -10.38
CA GLN A 174 -9.35 12.37 -9.80
C GLN A 174 -8.93 12.48 -8.34
N TRP A 175 -9.07 11.41 -7.55
CA TRP A 175 -8.63 11.41 -6.18
C TRP A 175 -7.10 11.53 -6.08
N VAL A 176 -6.34 10.71 -6.81
CA VAL A 176 -4.87 10.74 -6.80
C VAL A 176 -4.35 12.11 -7.24
N ASN A 177 -4.84 12.66 -8.36
CA ASN A 177 -4.28 13.90 -8.91
C ASN A 177 -4.85 15.16 -8.27
N LEU A 178 -6.15 15.19 -7.96
CA LEU A 178 -6.86 16.40 -7.54
C LEU A 178 -7.26 16.42 -6.06
N ASN A 179 -6.96 15.34 -5.31
CA ASN A 179 -7.40 15.17 -3.92
C ASN A 179 -8.92 15.27 -3.72
N ARG A 180 -9.71 14.88 -4.74
CA ARG A 180 -11.18 14.95 -4.70
C ARG A 180 -11.78 13.58 -4.42
N GLY A 181 -12.65 13.50 -3.43
CA GLY A 181 -13.37 12.28 -3.03
C GLY A 181 -12.83 11.64 -1.76
N ILE A 182 -13.62 10.70 -1.21
CA ILE A 182 -13.28 10.01 0.04
C ILE A 182 -12.68 8.64 -0.29
N PRO A 183 -11.39 8.39 0.03
CA PRO A 183 -10.78 7.11 -0.25
C PRO A 183 -11.36 6.02 0.66
N ALA A 184 -11.70 4.88 0.09
CA ALA A 184 -12.30 3.74 0.78
C ALA A 184 -11.81 2.40 0.21
N ILE A 185 -11.93 1.35 1.01
CA ILE A 185 -11.73 -0.04 0.61
C ILE A 185 -13.01 -0.85 0.86
N TYR A 186 -13.23 -1.92 0.12
CA TYR A 186 -14.32 -2.85 0.38
C TYR A 186 -13.99 -3.80 1.52
N LYS A 187 -14.99 -4.10 2.35
CA LYS A 187 -15.03 -5.28 3.20
C LYS A 187 -15.71 -6.40 2.42
N VAL A 188 -15.01 -7.51 2.21
CA VAL A 188 -15.62 -8.72 1.66
C VAL A 188 -16.42 -9.36 2.79
N VAL A 189 -17.74 -9.24 2.75
CA VAL A 189 -18.64 -9.95 3.68
C VAL A 189 -18.91 -11.31 3.06
N SER A 190 -18.57 -12.38 3.79
CA SER A 190 -18.71 -13.78 3.34
C SER A 190 -20.17 -14.26 3.18
N ASP A 191 -21.16 -13.38 3.33
CA ASP A 191 -22.57 -13.75 3.34
C ASP A 191 -23.23 -13.45 1.99
N GLN A 192 -23.61 -14.53 1.30
CA GLN A 192 -24.26 -14.51 0.00
C GLN A 192 -25.70 -13.99 0.13
N ALA A 193 -25.90 -12.67 0.19
CA ALA A 193 -27.27 -12.13 0.08
C ALA A 193 -27.42 -10.70 -0.44
N THR A 194 -26.38 -9.88 -0.54
CA THR A 194 -26.55 -8.54 -1.15
C THR A 194 -25.24 -8.02 -1.73
N SER A 195 -25.27 -7.73 -3.03
CA SER A 195 -24.16 -7.32 -3.90
C SER A 195 -23.66 -5.88 -3.64
N GLN A 196 -23.53 -5.48 -2.38
CA GLN A 196 -22.84 -4.26 -1.97
C GLN A 196 -21.96 -4.58 -0.77
N GLY A 197 -20.69 -4.91 -1.02
CA GLY A 197 -19.69 -5.07 0.04
C GLY A 197 -19.66 -3.83 0.93
N THR A 198 -19.57 -4.04 2.25
CA THR A 198 -19.53 -2.94 3.23
C THR A 198 -18.33 -2.04 2.93
N GLN A 199 -18.55 -0.74 2.85
CA GLN A 199 -17.51 0.22 2.45
C GLN A 199 -16.82 0.75 3.69
N ILE A 200 -15.49 0.69 3.71
CA ILE A 200 -14.67 1.16 4.83
C ILE A 200 -13.89 2.41 4.36
N PRO A 201 -14.22 3.62 4.85
CA PRO A 201 -13.41 4.80 4.56
C PRO A 201 -12.05 4.68 5.24
N LEU A 202 -10.99 5.24 4.65
CA LEU A 202 -9.64 5.18 5.25
C LEU A 202 -9.57 5.92 6.60
N SER A 203 -10.46 6.89 6.84
CA SER A 203 -10.59 7.56 8.13
C SER A 203 -10.98 6.60 9.27
N SER A 204 -11.64 5.49 8.94
CA SER A 204 -11.99 4.39 9.85
C SER A 204 -10.81 3.41 9.95
N THR A 205 -9.71 3.89 10.55
CA THR A 205 -8.41 3.21 10.54
C THR A 205 -8.43 1.85 11.25
N ARG A 206 -9.26 1.71 12.28
CA ARG A 206 -9.48 0.43 12.99
C ARG A 206 -10.11 -0.60 12.06
N GLU A 207 -11.13 -0.19 11.32
CA GLU A 207 -11.88 -1.03 10.40
C GLU A 207 -11.00 -1.49 9.23
N VAL A 208 -10.13 -0.60 8.72
CA VAL A 208 -9.12 -0.96 7.69
C VAL A 208 -8.21 -2.08 8.21
N MET A 209 -7.66 -1.91 9.42
CA MET A 209 -6.79 -2.92 10.05
C MET A 209 -7.51 -4.24 10.30
N MET A 210 -8.77 -4.18 10.75
CA MET A 210 -9.59 -5.39 10.95
C MET A 210 -9.87 -6.11 9.64
N CYS A 211 -10.18 -5.38 8.55
CA CYS A 211 -10.42 -5.97 7.24
C CYS A 211 -9.20 -6.74 6.71
N LEU A 212 -8.00 -6.16 6.84
CA LEU A 212 -6.75 -6.83 6.46
C LEU A 212 -6.41 -8.02 7.37
N ARG A 213 -6.66 -7.90 8.68
CA ARG A 213 -6.51 -9.04 9.60
C ARG A 213 -7.44 -10.19 9.22
N GLU A 214 -8.71 -9.91 8.96
CA GLU A 214 -9.71 -10.91 8.54
C GLU A 214 -9.28 -11.59 7.23
N LEU A 215 -8.77 -10.81 6.25
CA LEU A 215 -8.22 -11.36 5.01
C LEU A 215 -7.09 -12.36 5.28
N LEU A 216 -6.13 -12.00 6.13
CA LEU A 216 -5.00 -12.87 6.47
C LEU A 216 -5.46 -14.15 7.18
N GLN A 217 -6.36 -14.01 8.16
CA GLN A 217 -6.92 -15.15 8.89
C GLN A 217 -7.69 -16.09 7.97
N TYR A 218 -8.48 -15.54 7.04
CA TYR A 218 -9.20 -16.32 6.04
C TYR A 218 -8.25 -17.10 5.14
N LYS A 219 -7.22 -16.45 4.56
CA LYS A 219 -6.23 -17.11 3.69
C LYS A 219 -5.48 -18.22 4.41
N VAL A 220 -5.10 -18.02 5.69
CA VAL A 220 -4.41 -19.03 6.50
C VAL A 220 -5.31 -20.21 6.84
N SER A 221 -6.57 -19.95 7.21
CA SER A 221 -7.53 -21.00 7.58
C SER A 221 -7.88 -21.90 6.39
N GLU A 222 -8.14 -21.28 5.24
CA GLU A 222 -8.38 -21.96 3.97
C GLU A 222 -7.15 -22.75 3.47
N HIS A 223 -5.94 -22.25 3.71
CA HIS A 223 -4.73 -22.99 3.38
C HIS A 223 -4.64 -24.30 4.17
N GLY A 224 -4.99 -24.26 5.47
CA GLY A 224 -4.99 -25.43 6.34
C GLY A 224 -6.04 -26.47 5.97
N THR A 225 -7.27 -26.06 5.61
CA THR A 225 -8.33 -26.98 5.18
C THR A 225 -8.05 -27.61 3.82
N ASN A 226 -7.54 -26.83 2.86
CA ASN A 226 -7.20 -27.33 1.52
C ASN A 226 -6.00 -28.30 1.52
N ALA A 227 -5.04 -28.11 2.43
CA ALA A 227 -3.94 -29.07 2.61
C ALA A 227 -4.45 -30.43 3.13
N LEU A 228 -5.47 -30.42 4.01
CA LEU A 228 -6.08 -31.64 4.54
C LEU A 228 -6.94 -32.36 3.49
N THR A 229 -7.75 -31.65 2.70
CA THR A 229 -8.53 -32.26 1.61
C THR A 229 -7.64 -32.78 0.49
N SER A 230 -6.58 -32.05 0.11
CA SER A 230 -5.60 -32.52 -0.87
C SER A 230 -4.84 -33.77 -0.42
N ALA A 231 -4.58 -33.92 0.89
CA ALA A 231 -3.97 -35.11 1.46
C ALA A 231 -4.94 -36.31 1.51
N VAL A 232 -6.24 -36.06 1.72
CA VAL A 232 -7.27 -37.11 1.70
C VAL A 232 -7.51 -37.64 0.28
N ASP A 233 -7.56 -36.78 -0.73
CA ASP A 233 -7.75 -37.22 -2.14
C ASP A 233 -6.58 -38.04 -2.68
N ARG A 234 -5.35 -37.82 -2.18
CA ARG A 234 -4.18 -38.65 -2.54
C ARG A 234 -4.20 -40.06 -1.94
N ASN A 235 -5.00 -40.31 -0.90
CA ASN A 235 -5.06 -41.62 -0.23
C ASN A 235 -6.15 -42.55 -0.77
N TYR A 236 -6.98 -42.10 -1.71
CA TYR A 236 -8.04 -42.91 -2.33
C TYR A 236 -7.72 -43.38 -3.77
N VAL A 237 -6.49 -43.18 -4.23
CA VAL A 237 -5.99 -43.73 -5.50
C VAL A 237 -4.88 -44.75 -5.20
N ASN A 238 -5.27 -45.93 -4.72
CA ASN A 238 -4.49 -47.18 -4.79
C ASN A 238 -5.45 -48.37 -4.73
#